data_AF-A0A965RJV8-F1
#
_entry.id   AF-A0A965RJV8-F1
#
_cell.length_a   1.000
_cell.length_b   1.000
_cell.length_c   1.000
_cell.angle_alpha   90.00
_cell.angle_beta   90.00
_cell.angle_gamma   90.00
#
_symmetry.space_group_name_H-M   'P 1'
#
loop_
_entity.id
_entity.type
_entity.pdbx_description
1 polymer ?
#
loop_
_entity_poly.entity_id
_entity_poly.type
_entity_poly.pdbx_seq_one_letter_code
_entity_poly.pdbx_strand_id
1 'polypeptide(L)'
;KKGTRYWACEGKLWSEENPDSYAGVHNQDGMMLIFDESSGIPDAIWDVGAGFFTENTPDRYWFAFSNPRRNSGYFFECFNAKRAFWKSRVVDARTVEDTDKAVYEQIIAEYGENSSQAKIEVYGEFPSAGEDQFIGPTLVDDAMKRPKYKDMTAPIIVGVDPARGGADATVIVVRQGRDLVAIKRYQGEDTMTIVGRVIEAIEEYKPTLTVIDEGGLGYGILDRLTEQRYKVRGINFGNKAKHPIAFGNKRAEMWNDMRNWLKSASIPTDRQLRADLTGPAKKPDSSGTIFLEGKKEMRARGLASPDAADALCVTFAFPVAHREYTEPARRINSQGSSINTSWMGS
;
A
#
# COMPACT_ATOMS: atom_id res chain seq x y z
N LYS A 1 37.09 -39.88 -27.22
CA LYS A 1 37.54 -38.51 -26.87
C LYS A 1 36.50 -37.54 -27.39
N LYS A 2 35.80 -36.80 -26.52
CA LYS A 2 34.91 -35.71 -26.96
C LYS A 2 35.77 -34.65 -27.65
N GLY A 3 35.39 -34.26 -28.86
CA GLY A 3 36.17 -33.35 -29.69
C GLY A 3 36.28 -31.96 -29.04
N THR A 4 37.41 -31.29 -29.23
CA THR A 4 37.76 -30.00 -28.63
C THR A 4 36.93 -28.79 -29.12
N ARG A 5 35.70 -28.97 -29.64
CA ARG A 5 35.13 -27.99 -30.58
C ARG A 5 33.72 -27.44 -30.37
N TYR A 6 32.86 -27.95 -29.48
CA TYR A 6 31.52 -27.35 -29.38
C TYR A 6 31.04 -27.29 -27.93
N TRP A 7 31.02 -26.08 -27.37
CA TRP A 7 30.10 -25.70 -26.31
C TRP A 7 28.89 -25.04 -26.98
N ALA A 8 27.70 -25.23 -26.41
CA ALA A 8 26.47 -24.59 -26.88
C ALA A 8 25.85 -23.81 -25.72
N CYS A 9 25.28 -22.65 -26.03
CA CYS A 9 24.45 -21.87 -25.14
C CYS A 9 23.03 -21.88 -25.72
N GLU A 10 22.05 -22.26 -24.90
CA GLU A 10 20.64 -22.29 -25.29
C GLU A 10 19.87 -21.33 -24.37
N GLY A 11 19.23 -20.32 -24.95
CA GLY A 11 18.29 -19.48 -24.22
C GLY A 11 16.91 -20.14 -24.20
N LYS A 12 16.44 -20.52 -23.01
CA LYS A 12 15.07 -21.02 -22.80
C LYS A 12 14.20 -19.98 -22.13
N LEU A 13 13.02 -19.74 -22.70
CA LEU A 13 11.98 -18.91 -22.10
C LEU A 13 11.22 -19.72 -21.04
N TRP A 14 10.74 -19.05 -19.99
CA TRP A 14 9.94 -19.63 -18.93
C TRP A 14 8.83 -18.67 -18.51
N SER A 15 7.79 -19.18 -17.85
CA SER A 15 6.78 -18.36 -17.17
C SER A 15 6.39 -19.00 -15.84
N GLU A 16 5.91 -18.19 -14.90
CA GLU A 16 5.42 -18.68 -13.60
C GLU A 16 4.24 -19.65 -13.75
N GLU A 17 3.41 -19.47 -14.78
CA GLU A 17 2.25 -20.31 -15.07
C GLU A 17 2.62 -21.64 -15.74
N ASN A 18 3.83 -21.74 -16.33
CA ASN A 18 4.31 -22.96 -16.96
C ASN A 18 5.81 -23.21 -16.68
N PRO A 19 6.17 -23.47 -15.41
CA PRO A 19 7.56 -23.62 -14.98
C PRO A 19 8.22 -24.85 -15.61
N ASP A 20 7.46 -25.90 -15.92
CA ASP A 20 7.98 -27.15 -16.51
C ASP A 20 8.51 -26.98 -17.94
N SER A 21 8.09 -25.93 -18.66
CA SER A 21 8.66 -25.60 -19.97
C SER A 21 10.16 -25.30 -19.93
N TYR A 22 10.64 -24.95 -18.74
CA TYR A 22 12.05 -24.70 -18.45
C TYR A 22 12.86 -26.01 -18.28
N ALA A 23 12.21 -27.13 -17.95
CA ALA A 23 12.87 -28.39 -17.62
C ALA A 23 13.60 -29.06 -18.81
N GLY A 24 14.36 -30.12 -18.51
CA GLY A 24 14.76 -31.12 -19.51
C GLY A 24 16.05 -30.86 -20.28
N VAL A 25 16.93 -29.97 -19.80
CA VAL A 25 18.32 -29.92 -20.31
C VAL A 25 19.14 -30.97 -19.56
N HIS A 26 19.70 -31.93 -20.30
CA HIS A 26 20.50 -33.03 -19.75
C HIS A 26 21.87 -33.06 -20.41
N ASN A 27 22.93 -33.00 -19.60
CA ASN A 27 24.31 -33.09 -20.07
C ASN A 27 25.18 -33.77 -19.02
N GLN A 28 25.84 -34.84 -19.44
CA GLN A 28 26.70 -35.67 -18.58
C GLN A 28 28.11 -35.09 -18.39
N ASP A 29 28.53 -34.10 -19.18
CA ASP A 29 29.85 -33.46 -19.06
C ASP A 29 29.83 -32.26 -18.12
N GLY A 30 28.93 -31.31 -18.38
CA GLY A 30 28.90 -30.06 -17.66
C GLY A 30 27.61 -29.29 -17.91
N MET A 31 27.13 -28.61 -16.87
CA MET A 31 25.92 -27.80 -16.91
C MET A 31 26.19 -26.44 -16.26
N MET A 32 25.77 -25.38 -16.92
CA MET A 32 25.81 -24.02 -16.38
C MET A 32 24.43 -23.38 -16.46
N LEU A 33 23.92 -22.97 -15.31
CA LEU A 33 22.66 -22.24 -15.16
C LEU A 33 22.95 -20.81 -14.71
N ILE A 34 22.47 -19.83 -15.46
CA ILE A 34 22.62 -18.42 -15.11
C ILE A 34 21.23 -17.82 -14.96
N PHE A 35 20.95 -17.32 -13.76
CA PHE A 35 19.81 -16.47 -13.49
C PHE A 35 20.26 -15.02 -13.45
N ASP A 36 19.64 -14.21 -14.28
CA ASP A 36 19.73 -12.76 -14.26
C ASP A 36 18.43 -12.18 -13.68
N GLU A 37 18.52 -11.04 -13.01
CA GLU A 37 17.43 -10.47 -12.21
C GLU A 37 16.77 -11.46 -11.24
N SER A 38 17.60 -12.29 -10.62
CA SER A 38 17.25 -13.40 -9.75
C SER A 38 16.30 -13.05 -8.58
N SER A 39 16.31 -11.82 -8.08
CA SER A 39 15.39 -11.37 -7.04
C SER A 39 13.93 -11.35 -7.51
N GLY A 40 13.68 -11.31 -8.82
CA GLY A 40 12.35 -11.35 -9.42
C GLY A 40 11.84 -12.75 -9.78
N ILE A 41 12.73 -13.76 -9.79
CA ILE A 41 12.42 -15.11 -10.26
C ILE A 41 11.59 -15.86 -9.20
N PRO A 42 10.38 -16.37 -9.54
CA PRO A 42 9.54 -17.14 -8.61
C PRO A 42 10.19 -18.44 -8.15
N ASP A 43 9.93 -18.84 -6.90
CA ASP A 43 10.53 -20.04 -6.27
C ASP A 43 10.32 -21.33 -7.07
N ALA A 44 9.19 -21.48 -7.75
CA ALA A 44 8.91 -22.64 -8.62
C ALA A 44 9.96 -22.83 -9.73
N ILE A 45 10.54 -21.75 -10.25
CA ILE A 45 11.58 -21.82 -11.29
C ILE A 45 12.91 -22.28 -10.70
N TRP A 46 13.20 -21.93 -9.45
CA TRP A 46 14.37 -22.42 -8.73
C TRP A 46 14.28 -23.93 -8.48
N ASP A 47 13.09 -24.43 -8.14
CA ASP A 47 12.87 -25.86 -7.94
C ASP A 47 13.07 -26.65 -9.24
N VAL A 48 12.55 -26.15 -10.38
CA VAL A 48 12.81 -26.75 -11.69
C VAL A 48 14.30 -26.67 -12.07
N GLY A 49 14.94 -25.54 -11.83
CA GLY A 49 16.37 -25.32 -12.12
C GLY A 49 17.28 -26.26 -11.33
N ALA A 50 16.94 -26.59 -10.09
CA ALA A 50 17.66 -27.59 -9.30
C ALA A 50 17.65 -28.98 -9.99
N GLY A 51 16.61 -29.28 -10.77
CA GLY A 51 16.48 -30.49 -11.58
C GLY A 51 17.61 -30.69 -12.60
N PHE A 52 18.21 -29.61 -13.12
CA PHE A 52 19.30 -29.69 -14.11
C PHE A 52 20.57 -30.32 -13.56
N PHE A 53 20.70 -30.34 -12.24
CA PHE A 53 21.88 -30.80 -11.54
C PHE A 53 21.67 -32.16 -10.87
N THR A 54 20.64 -32.93 -11.27
CA THR A 54 20.32 -34.23 -10.66
C THR A 54 21.15 -35.39 -11.21
N GLU A 55 21.64 -35.28 -12.45
CA GLU A 55 22.51 -36.30 -13.06
C GLU A 55 23.92 -36.29 -12.46
N ASN A 56 24.72 -37.34 -12.71
CA ASN A 56 26.11 -37.42 -12.28
C ASN A 56 27.05 -36.57 -13.17
N THR A 57 26.71 -35.29 -13.34
CA THR A 57 27.49 -34.32 -14.10
C THR A 57 28.67 -33.83 -13.24
N PRO A 58 29.93 -33.96 -13.67
CA PRO A 58 31.09 -33.51 -12.90
C PRO A 58 31.15 -31.99 -12.71
N ASP A 59 30.86 -31.23 -13.78
CA ASP A 59 30.95 -29.77 -13.80
C ASP A 59 29.57 -29.12 -13.65
N ARG A 60 29.27 -28.53 -12.50
CA ARG A 60 27.97 -27.88 -12.22
C ARG A 60 28.16 -26.46 -11.75
N TYR A 61 27.66 -25.51 -12.52
CA TYR A 61 27.75 -24.10 -12.21
C TYR A 61 26.36 -23.49 -12.17
N TRP A 62 25.99 -22.91 -11.03
CA TRP A 62 24.76 -22.14 -10.90
C TRP A 62 25.10 -20.74 -10.43
N PHE A 63 24.84 -19.76 -11.28
CA PHE A 63 25.03 -18.35 -10.99
C PHE A 63 23.69 -17.65 -10.89
N ALA A 64 23.58 -16.76 -9.91
CA ALA A 64 22.40 -15.93 -9.69
C ALA A 64 22.87 -14.49 -9.46
N PHE A 65 22.47 -13.59 -10.36
CA PHE A 65 22.78 -12.16 -10.31
C PHE A 65 21.46 -11.38 -10.18
N SER A 66 21.46 -10.36 -9.32
CA SER A 66 20.34 -9.42 -9.19
C SER A 66 20.69 -8.28 -8.24
N ASN A 67 19.99 -7.16 -8.38
CA ASN A 67 19.86 -6.20 -7.28
C ASN A 67 18.97 -6.82 -6.20
N PRO A 68 19.33 -6.73 -4.91
CA PRO A 68 18.62 -7.39 -3.80
C PRO A 68 17.33 -6.65 -3.43
N ARG A 69 16.35 -6.62 -4.36
CA ARG A 69 15.14 -5.79 -4.25
C ARG A 69 14.12 -6.32 -3.25
N ARG A 70 14.15 -7.61 -2.90
CA ARG A 70 13.13 -8.28 -2.06
C ARG A 70 13.77 -8.98 -0.87
N ASN A 71 13.14 -8.84 0.29
CA ASN A 71 13.51 -9.57 1.52
C ASN A 71 12.89 -10.97 1.63
N SER A 72 12.61 -11.59 0.49
CA SER A 72 11.91 -12.87 0.40
C SER A 72 12.20 -13.57 -0.92
N GLY A 73 11.94 -14.88 -0.98
CA GLY A 73 12.16 -15.71 -2.16
C GLY A 73 13.55 -16.35 -2.18
N TYR A 74 13.77 -17.28 -3.10
CA TYR A 74 14.95 -18.13 -3.08
C TYR A 74 16.28 -17.35 -3.16
N PHE A 75 16.33 -16.29 -3.98
CA PHE A 75 17.52 -15.45 -4.10
C PHE A 75 17.90 -14.79 -2.76
N PHE A 76 16.92 -14.29 -2.00
CA PHE A 76 17.16 -13.77 -0.66
C PHE A 76 17.72 -14.85 0.27
N GLU A 77 17.20 -16.08 0.17
CA GLU A 77 17.67 -17.19 0.99
C GLU A 77 19.10 -17.63 0.67
N CYS A 78 19.59 -17.43 -0.56
CA CYS A 78 21.00 -17.69 -0.92
C CYS A 78 21.99 -16.89 -0.06
N PHE A 79 21.59 -15.71 0.43
CA PHE A 79 22.40 -14.88 1.34
C PHE A 79 22.06 -15.12 2.82
N ASN A 80 20.97 -15.84 3.11
CA ASN A 80 20.43 -16.04 4.46
C ASN A 80 20.42 -17.52 4.85
N ALA A 81 19.25 -18.20 4.87
CA ALA A 81 19.15 -19.55 5.40
C ALA A 81 19.92 -20.58 4.58
N LYS A 82 20.08 -20.35 3.27
CA LYS A 82 20.81 -21.24 2.34
C LYS A 82 22.25 -20.81 2.10
N ARG A 83 22.80 -19.87 2.87
CA ARG A 83 24.20 -19.41 2.74
C ARG A 83 25.27 -20.51 2.84
N ALA A 84 24.93 -21.65 3.46
CA ALA A 84 25.82 -22.80 3.52
C ALA A 84 25.95 -23.55 2.18
N PHE A 85 24.96 -23.39 1.30
CA PHE A 85 24.90 -24.05 -0.02
C PHE A 85 25.33 -23.12 -1.16
N TRP A 86 25.47 -21.81 -0.90
CA TRP A 86 25.77 -20.80 -1.90
C TRP A 86 27.04 -20.02 -1.55
N LYS A 87 27.87 -19.77 -2.55
CA LYS A 87 29.00 -18.84 -2.44
C LYS A 87 28.56 -17.45 -2.88
N SER A 88 28.06 -16.68 -1.92
CA SER A 88 27.46 -15.37 -2.17
C SER A 88 28.47 -14.24 -2.06
N ARG A 89 28.33 -13.20 -2.89
CA ARG A 89 29.15 -11.98 -2.86
C ARG A 89 28.24 -10.76 -3.04
N VAL A 90 28.41 -9.77 -2.19
CA VAL A 90 27.79 -8.44 -2.34
C VAL A 90 28.77 -7.54 -3.09
N VAL A 91 28.26 -6.75 -4.04
CA VAL A 91 29.04 -5.82 -4.84
C VAL A 91 28.48 -4.42 -4.63
N ASP A 92 29.28 -3.58 -3.96
CA ASP A 92 29.00 -2.15 -3.86
C ASP A 92 29.39 -1.48 -5.18
N ALA A 93 28.43 -0.84 -5.84
CA ALA A 93 28.60 -0.25 -7.16
C ALA A 93 29.67 0.85 -7.20
N ARG A 94 29.96 1.49 -6.05
CA ARG A 94 31.02 2.50 -5.90
C ARG A 94 32.43 1.90 -6.01
N THR A 95 32.56 0.60 -5.77
CA THR A 95 33.84 -0.13 -5.81
C THR A 95 34.14 -0.73 -7.19
N VAL A 96 33.16 -0.69 -8.11
CA VAL A 96 33.30 -1.24 -9.47
C VAL A 96 34.05 -0.23 -10.35
N GLU A 97 34.98 -0.72 -11.16
CA GLU A 97 35.70 0.10 -12.16
C GLU A 97 34.76 0.52 -13.29
N ASP A 98 35.04 1.67 -13.92
CA ASP A 98 34.26 2.22 -15.05
C ASP A 98 32.77 2.53 -14.79
N THR A 99 32.37 2.75 -13.52
CA THR A 99 31.03 3.25 -13.17
C THR A 99 30.99 4.76 -12.92
N ASP A 100 29.86 5.41 -13.22
CA ASP A 100 29.65 6.82 -12.92
C ASP A 100 29.27 7.00 -11.44
N LYS A 101 30.28 7.28 -10.61
CA LYS A 101 30.13 7.44 -9.16
C LYS A 101 29.24 8.62 -8.79
N ALA A 102 29.13 9.65 -9.65
CA ALA A 102 28.29 10.81 -9.38
C ALA A 102 26.79 10.42 -9.34
N VAL A 103 26.38 9.44 -10.13
CA VAL A 103 25.01 8.90 -10.11
C VAL A 103 24.68 8.28 -8.75
N TYR A 104 25.61 7.49 -8.19
CA TYR A 104 25.40 6.86 -6.89
C TYR A 104 25.40 7.87 -5.74
N GLU A 105 26.27 8.88 -5.80
CA GLU A 105 26.28 9.99 -4.84
C GLU A 105 24.98 10.79 -4.89
N GLN A 106 24.41 11.02 -6.08
CA GLN A 106 23.11 11.68 -6.23
C GLN A 106 21.99 10.86 -5.61
N ILE A 107 21.96 9.53 -5.82
CA ILE A 107 20.97 8.64 -5.19
C ILE A 107 21.07 8.72 -3.66
N ILE A 108 22.28 8.70 -3.11
CA ILE A 108 22.50 8.84 -1.66
C ILE A 108 22.01 10.21 -1.16
N ALA A 109 22.29 11.29 -1.89
CA ALA A 109 21.86 12.63 -1.52
C ALA A 109 20.33 12.81 -1.58
N GLU A 110 19.66 12.20 -2.56
CA GLU A 110 18.22 12.31 -2.76
C GLU A 110 17.42 11.49 -1.74
N TYR A 111 17.82 10.23 -1.53
CA TYR A 111 17.05 9.28 -0.71
C TYR A 111 17.58 9.15 0.71
N GLY A 112 18.83 9.56 0.95
CA GLY A 112 19.54 9.41 2.22
C GLY A 112 20.35 8.11 2.29
N GLU A 113 21.47 8.16 3.01
CA GLU A 113 22.45 7.07 3.10
C GLU A 113 21.85 5.75 3.63
N ASN A 114 20.88 5.81 4.53
CA ASN A 114 20.25 4.64 5.14
C ASN A 114 18.98 4.18 4.42
N SER A 115 18.65 4.75 3.26
CA SER A 115 17.44 4.41 2.51
C SER A 115 17.52 3.06 1.80
N SER A 116 16.37 2.46 1.52
CA SER A 116 16.26 1.25 0.70
C SER A 116 16.85 1.44 -0.69
N GLN A 117 16.63 2.60 -1.29
CA GLN A 117 17.17 2.96 -2.61
C GLN A 117 18.70 2.93 -2.60
N ALA A 118 19.34 3.54 -1.59
CA ALA A 118 20.80 3.51 -1.46
C ALA A 118 21.31 2.07 -1.23
N LYS A 119 20.67 1.30 -0.34
CA LYS A 119 21.05 -0.10 -0.08
C LYS A 119 20.98 -0.96 -1.33
N ILE A 120 19.88 -0.90 -2.07
CA ILE A 120 19.65 -1.74 -3.24
C ILE A 120 20.51 -1.31 -4.43
N GLU A 121 20.41 -0.02 -4.82
CA GLU A 121 20.96 0.46 -6.11
C GLU A 121 22.43 0.89 -6.00
N VAL A 122 22.95 1.12 -4.78
CA VAL A 122 24.34 1.52 -4.56
C VAL A 122 25.13 0.43 -3.83
N TYR A 123 24.68 0.00 -2.65
CA TYR A 123 25.47 -0.90 -1.79
C TYR A 123 25.34 -2.38 -2.15
N GLY A 124 24.34 -2.75 -2.94
CA GLY A 124 24.03 -4.16 -3.21
C GLY A 124 23.55 -4.92 -1.97
N GLU A 125 22.94 -4.21 -1.02
CA GLU A 125 22.42 -4.74 0.23
C GLU A 125 20.89 -4.91 0.18
N PHE A 126 20.40 -5.98 0.80
CA PHE A 126 18.97 -6.17 0.98
C PHE A 126 18.36 -5.04 1.83
N PRO A 127 17.14 -4.58 1.51
CA PRO A 127 16.43 -3.61 2.33
C PRO A 127 16.35 -4.09 3.79
N SER A 128 16.37 -3.17 4.75
CA SER A 128 16.17 -3.59 6.14
C SER A 128 14.77 -4.20 6.33
N ALA A 129 14.65 -5.21 7.21
CA ALA A 129 13.38 -5.86 7.49
C ALA A 129 12.31 -4.82 7.87
N GLY A 130 11.23 -4.76 7.08
CA GLY A 130 10.17 -3.75 7.21
C GLY A 130 10.22 -2.59 6.20
N GLU A 131 11.24 -2.49 5.34
CA GLU A 131 11.31 -1.47 4.28
C GLU A 131 10.39 -1.75 3.07
N ASP A 132 9.95 -3.00 2.88
CA ASP A 132 8.89 -3.33 1.92
C ASP A 132 7.53 -2.76 2.36
N GLN A 133 7.36 -2.45 3.65
CA GLN A 133 6.11 -1.89 4.17
C GLN A 133 5.88 -0.49 3.59
N PHE A 134 4.65 -0.23 3.16
CA PHE A 134 4.30 1.08 2.63
C PHE A 134 4.44 2.18 3.68
N ILE A 135 4.03 1.88 4.92
CA ILE A 135 4.20 2.74 6.10
C ILE A 135 5.12 2.03 7.08
N GLY A 136 6.29 2.62 7.32
CA GLY A 136 7.27 2.05 8.24
C GLY A 136 6.80 2.08 9.71
N PRO A 137 7.21 1.10 10.53
CA PRO A 137 6.73 0.94 11.89
C PRO A 137 7.11 2.12 12.79
N THR A 138 8.30 2.68 12.61
CA THR A 138 8.78 3.84 13.37
C THR A 138 7.86 5.05 13.21
N LEU A 139 7.36 5.30 11.99
CA LEU A 139 6.43 6.41 11.73
C LEU A 139 5.12 6.24 12.50
N VAL A 140 4.61 5.01 12.57
CA VAL A 140 3.39 4.68 13.31
C VAL A 140 3.62 4.78 14.82
N ASP A 141 4.74 4.25 15.30
CA ASP A 141 5.12 4.30 16.72
C ASP A 141 5.30 5.75 17.20
N ASP A 142 5.89 6.61 16.39
CA ASP A 142 6.02 8.03 16.69
C ASP A 142 4.65 8.72 16.70
N ALA A 143 3.75 8.40 15.77
CA ALA A 143 2.39 8.92 15.77
C ALA A 143 1.56 8.47 16.99
N MET A 144 1.80 7.26 17.49
CA MET A 144 1.17 6.76 18.72
C MET A 144 1.69 7.41 20.00
N LYS A 145 2.94 7.90 19.98
CA LYS A 145 3.56 8.61 21.12
C LYS A 145 3.18 10.09 21.17
N ARG A 146 2.77 10.68 20.04
CA ARG A 146 2.44 12.11 19.99
C ARG A 146 1.17 12.39 20.81
N PRO A 147 1.15 13.47 21.61
CA PRO A 147 -0.07 13.90 22.28
C PRO A 147 -1.09 14.42 21.26
N LYS A 148 -2.38 14.28 21.59
CA LYS A 148 -3.48 14.83 20.79
C LYS A 148 -3.31 16.32 20.61
N TYR A 149 -3.46 16.80 19.38
CA TYR A 149 -3.36 18.22 19.04
C TYR A 149 -4.59 19.01 19.52
N LYS A 150 -5.76 18.37 19.55
CA LYS A 150 -7.06 18.91 20.00
C LYS A 150 -7.51 20.18 19.27
N ASP A 151 -7.31 20.22 17.95
CA ASP A 151 -7.84 21.31 17.13
C ASP A 151 -9.35 21.15 16.92
N MET A 152 -10.13 21.82 17.77
CA MET A 152 -11.59 21.81 17.71
C MET A 152 -12.15 22.52 16.46
N THR A 153 -11.33 23.32 15.76
CA THR A 153 -11.75 24.06 14.56
C THR A 153 -11.56 23.24 13.29
N ALA A 154 -10.75 22.18 13.35
CA ALA A 154 -10.52 21.30 12.22
C ALA A 154 -11.80 20.51 11.86
N PRO A 155 -12.07 20.30 10.55
CA PRO A 155 -13.24 19.55 10.13
C PRO A 155 -13.14 18.09 10.60
N ILE A 156 -14.27 17.56 11.06
CA ILE A 156 -14.44 16.15 11.39
C ILE A 156 -14.81 15.39 10.11
N ILE A 157 -14.12 14.27 9.86
CA ILE A 157 -14.38 13.37 8.75
C ILE A 157 -14.55 11.96 9.30
N VAL A 158 -15.62 11.30 8.88
CA VAL A 158 -15.87 9.88 9.19
C VAL A 158 -15.46 9.03 8.00
N GLY A 159 -14.68 7.98 8.25
CA GLY A 159 -14.33 6.97 7.25
C GLY A 159 -14.94 5.62 7.60
N VAL A 160 -15.45 4.90 6.61
CA VAL A 160 -16.12 3.61 6.78
C VAL A 160 -15.54 2.60 5.78
N ASP A 161 -15.00 1.49 6.28
CA ASP A 161 -14.65 0.29 5.48
C ASP A 161 -15.62 -0.85 5.84
N PRO A 162 -16.65 -1.11 5.02
CA PRO A 162 -17.62 -2.18 5.27
C PRO A 162 -17.10 -3.56 4.89
N ALA A 163 -17.19 -4.52 5.81
CA ALA A 163 -16.89 -5.92 5.56
C ALA A 163 -18.17 -6.74 5.34
N ARG A 164 -18.08 -7.78 4.48
CA ARG A 164 -19.22 -8.66 4.12
C ARG A 164 -19.49 -9.79 5.11
N GLY A 165 -18.99 -9.67 6.34
CA GLY A 165 -18.98 -10.72 7.36
C GLY A 165 -17.81 -11.71 7.20
N GLY A 166 -17.74 -12.69 8.11
CA GLY A 166 -16.61 -13.63 8.19
C GLY A 166 -15.51 -13.13 9.13
N ALA A 167 -14.24 -13.28 8.74
CA ALA A 167 -13.09 -12.87 9.55
C ALA A 167 -12.76 -11.37 9.47
N ASP A 168 -13.29 -10.66 8.47
CA ASP A 168 -13.07 -9.23 8.27
C ASP A 168 -14.04 -8.41 9.14
N ALA A 169 -13.60 -7.24 9.60
CA ALA A 169 -14.40 -6.35 10.44
C ALA A 169 -14.84 -5.11 9.67
N THR A 170 -16.09 -4.69 9.88
CA THR A 170 -16.52 -3.35 9.47
C THR A 170 -15.92 -2.34 10.44
N VAL A 171 -15.20 -1.35 9.91
CA VAL A 171 -14.55 -0.32 10.74
C VAL A 171 -15.08 1.06 10.39
N ILE A 172 -15.46 1.81 11.43
CA ILE A 172 -15.79 3.23 11.36
C ILE A 172 -14.72 4.00 12.12
N VAL A 173 -14.10 4.98 11.48
CA VAL A 173 -13.11 5.87 12.09
C VAL A 173 -13.55 7.32 12.04
N VAL A 174 -13.11 8.09 13.03
CA VAL A 174 -13.38 9.52 13.14
C VAL A 174 -12.06 10.27 13.18
N ARG A 175 -11.79 11.09 12.17
CA ARG A 175 -10.60 11.94 12.09
C ARG A 175 -10.98 13.41 12.25
N GLN A 176 -10.24 14.14 13.08
CA GLN A 176 -10.37 15.59 13.22
C GLN A 176 -9.00 16.23 13.07
N GLY A 177 -8.77 16.91 11.93
CA GLY A 177 -7.47 17.51 11.64
C GLY A 177 -6.33 16.49 11.69
N ARG A 178 -5.45 16.63 12.69
CA ARG A 178 -4.27 15.78 12.96
C ARG A 178 -4.54 14.63 13.95
N ASP A 179 -5.74 14.54 14.50
CA ASP A 179 -6.06 13.54 15.50
C ASP A 179 -6.98 12.45 14.93
N LEU A 180 -6.64 11.19 15.20
CA LEU A 180 -7.58 10.08 15.11
C LEU A 180 -8.38 10.03 16.42
N VAL A 181 -9.65 10.41 16.35
CA VAL A 181 -10.52 10.63 17.50
C VAL A 181 -11.11 9.32 18.02
N ALA A 182 -11.63 8.49 17.10
CA ALA A 182 -12.30 7.24 17.45
C ALA A 182 -12.11 6.17 16.36
N ILE A 183 -12.15 4.91 16.79
CA ILE A 183 -12.16 3.71 15.93
C ILE A 183 -13.20 2.76 16.51
N LYS A 184 -14.23 2.43 15.74
CA LYS A 184 -15.30 1.50 16.10
C LYS A 184 -15.24 0.29 15.16
N ARG A 185 -15.19 -0.92 15.73
CA ARG A 185 -15.04 -2.17 14.98
C ARG A 185 -16.25 -3.06 15.23
N TYR A 186 -16.83 -3.59 14.16
CA TYR A 186 -18.02 -4.44 14.19
C TYR A 186 -17.76 -5.70 13.36
N GLN A 187 -18.17 -6.86 13.86
CA GLN A 187 -17.96 -8.15 13.20
C GLN A 187 -19.28 -8.89 13.08
N GLY A 188 -19.53 -9.49 11.92
CA GLY A 188 -20.71 -10.32 11.68
C GLY A 188 -22.05 -9.57 11.67
N GLU A 189 -22.05 -8.24 11.66
CA GLU A 189 -23.27 -7.44 11.53
C GLU A 189 -23.75 -7.40 10.07
N ASP A 190 -25.07 -7.42 9.86
CA ASP A 190 -25.67 -7.28 8.52
C ASP A 190 -25.60 -5.83 8.01
N THR A 191 -25.81 -5.66 6.70
CA THR A 191 -25.72 -4.37 6.01
C THR A 191 -26.59 -3.27 6.63
N MET A 192 -27.81 -3.59 7.08
CA MET A 192 -28.72 -2.58 7.62
C MET A 192 -28.36 -2.21 9.06
N THR A 193 -27.84 -3.16 9.84
CA THR A 193 -27.22 -2.85 11.13
C THR A 193 -26.03 -1.91 10.97
N ILE A 194 -25.16 -2.14 9.97
CA ILE A 194 -24.04 -1.25 9.67
C ILE A 194 -24.52 0.15 9.28
N VAL A 195 -25.59 0.28 8.48
CA VAL A 195 -26.20 1.60 8.18
C VAL A 195 -26.58 2.31 9.48
N GLY A 196 -27.21 1.62 10.43
CA GLY A 196 -27.52 2.15 11.75
C GLY A 196 -26.27 2.65 12.49
N ARG A 197 -25.19 1.88 12.51
CA ARG A 197 -23.90 2.28 13.12
C ARG A 197 -23.30 3.54 12.49
N VAL A 198 -23.41 3.66 11.17
CA VAL A 198 -22.92 4.85 10.46
C VAL A 198 -23.77 6.07 10.80
N ILE A 199 -25.09 5.92 10.90
CA ILE A 199 -26.00 6.97 11.36
C ILE A 199 -25.66 7.42 12.78
N GLU A 200 -25.49 6.47 13.71
CA GLU A 200 -25.07 6.76 15.09
C GLU A 200 -23.77 7.58 15.12
N ALA A 201 -22.77 7.22 14.30
CA ALA A 201 -21.53 7.97 14.20
C ALA A 201 -21.71 9.37 13.59
N ILE A 202 -22.60 9.52 12.60
CA ILE A 202 -22.90 10.83 12.01
C ILE A 202 -23.57 11.74 13.05
N GLU A 203 -24.53 11.24 13.81
CA GLU A 203 -25.24 12.02 14.83
C GLU A 203 -24.34 12.38 16.02
N GLU A 204 -23.48 11.46 16.45
CA GLU A 204 -22.54 11.67 17.56
C GLU A 204 -21.46 12.70 17.21
N TYR A 205 -20.84 12.58 16.04
CA TYR A 205 -19.65 13.37 15.68
C TYR A 205 -19.93 14.56 14.75
N LYS A 206 -21.13 14.64 14.17
CA LYS A 206 -21.57 15.70 13.25
C LYS A 206 -20.51 16.03 12.18
N PRO A 207 -20.04 15.05 11.40
CA PRO A 207 -18.93 15.23 10.49
C PRO A 207 -19.26 16.21 9.36
N THR A 208 -18.23 16.90 8.87
CA THR A 208 -18.32 17.68 7.65
C THR A 208 -18.55 16.79 6.43
N LEU A 209 -17.99 15.58 6.47
CA LEU A 209 -18.09 14.58 5.42
C LEU A 209 -17.97 13.17 6.00
N THR A 210 -18.84 12.26 5.56
CA THR A 210 -18.68 10.82 5.77
C THR A 210 -18.30 10.16 4.45
N VAL A 211 -17.22 9.38 4.46
CA VAL A 211 -16.68 8.68 3.29
C VAL A 211 -16.76 7.17 3.51
N ILE A 212 -17.25 6.46 2.51
CA ILE A 212 -17.47 5.01 2.56
C ILE A 212 -16.67 4.34 1.44
N ASP A 213 -15.91 3.28 1.74
CA ASP A 213 -15.38 2.41 0.70
C ASP A 213 -16.54 1.72 -0.01
N GLU A 214 -16.71 1.99 -1.30
CA GLU A 214 -17.72 1.38 -2.17
C GLU A 214 -17.43 -0.10 -2.48
N GLY A 215 -16.22 -0.58 -2.17
CA GLY A 215 -15.85 -1.97 -2.34
C GLY A 215 -16.86 -2.95 -1.74
N GLY A 216 -17.35 -3.89 -2.55
CA GLY A 216 -18.23 -4.97 -2.07
C GLY A 216 -19.59 -4.49 -1.55
N LEU A 217 -19.75 -4.39 -0.22
CA LEU A 217 -21.01 -3.98 0.42
C LEU A 217 -21.24 -2.47 0.45
N GLY A 218 -20.20 -1.67 0.24
CA GLY A 218 -20.25 -0.22 0.37
C GLY A 218 -21.34 0.45 -0.44
N TYR A 219 -21.61 -0.04 -1.66
CA TYR A 219 -22.68 0.47 -2.52
C TYR A 219 -24.05 0.45 -1.83
N GLY A 220 -24.45 -0.69 -1.24
CA GLY A 220 -25.76 -0.81 -0.60
C GLY A 220 -25.92 0.09 0.63
N ILE A 221 -24.85 0.30 1.38
CA ILE A 221 -24.82 1.21 2.54
C ILE A 221 -24.91 2.66 2.08
N LEU A 222 -24.14 3.02 1.05
CA LEU A 222 -24.13 4.35 0.45
C LEU A 222 -25.50 4.73 -0.12
N ASP A 223 -26.12 3.82 -0.88
CA ASP A 223 -27.45 4.02 -1.46
C ASP A 223 -28.49 4.28 -0.37
N ARG A 224 -28.48 3.45 0.69
CA ARG A 224 -29.43 3.58 1.80
C ARG A 224 -29.24 4.88 2.59
N LEU A 225 -28.01 5.31 2.83
CA LEU A 225 -27.72 6.58 3.51
C LEU A 225 -28.08 7.79 2.65
N THR A 226 -27.88 7.68 1.33
CA THR A 226 -28.27 8.72 0.36
C THR A 226 -29.79 8.86 0.26
N GLU A 227 -30.51 7.74 0.23
CA GLU A 227 -31.99 7.70 0.27
C GLU A 227 -32.53 8.43 1.51
N GLN A 228 -31.88 8.23 2.67
CA GLN A 228 -32.20 8.91 3.93
C GLN A 228 -31.67 10.35 4.03
N ARG A 229 -31.08 10.87 2.94
CA ARG A 229 -30.56 12.25 2.81
C ARG A 229 -29.38 12.60 3.72
N TYR A 230 -28.62 11.60 4.19
CA TYR A 230 -27.36 11.86 4.89
C TYR A 230 -26.28 12.34 3.90
N LYS A 231 -25.38 13.20 4.39
CA LYS A 231 -24.28 13.73 3.59
C LYS A 231 -23.10 12.75 3.55
N VAL A 232 -23.19 11.79 2.64
CA VAL A 232 -22.19 10.73 2.43
C VAL A 232 -21.55 10.81 1.05
N ARG A 233 -20.34 10.26 0.92
CA ARG A 233 -19.67 10.02 -0.37
C ARG A 233 -19.05 8.65 -0.41
N GLY A 234 -19.16 7.98 -1.53
CA GLY A 234 -18.44 6.75 -1.78
C GLY A 234 -17.09 6.99 -2.47
N ILE A 235 -16.16 6.09 -2.24
CA ILE A 235 -14.91 5.99 -2.99
C ILE A 235 -14.60 4.53 -3.27
N ASN A 236 -14.16 4.21 -4.48
CA ASN A 236 -13.68 2.88 -4.82
C ASN A 236 -12.15 2.89 -4.90
N PHE A 237 -11.49 2.01 -4.14
CA PHE A 237 -10.03 1.88 -4.11
C PHE A 237 -9.39 1.61 -5.48
N GLY A 238 -10.13 0.95 -6.39
CA GLY A 238 -9.70 0.65 -7.76
C GLY A 238 -9.80 1.84 -8.73
N ASN A 239 -10.37 2.98 -8.33
CA ASN A 239 -10.47 4.15 -9.19
C ASN A 239 -9.08 4.68 -9.61
N LYS A 240 -9.04 5.43 -10.71
CA LYS A 240 -7.81 6.09 -11.18
C LYS A 240 -7.33 7.12 -10.14
N ALA A 241 -6.02 7.16 -9.89
CA ALA A 241 -5.39 8.19 -9.05
C ALA A 241 -5.45 9.57 -9.73
N LYS A 242 -5.41 10.65 -8.94
CA LYS A 242 -5.26 12.02 -9.49
C LYS A 242 -3.86 12.21 -10.07
N HIS A 243 -2.85 11.57 -9.48
CA HIS A 243 -1.47 11.55 -9.96
C HIS A 243 -1.09 10.16 -10.52
N PRO A 244 -1.59 9.79 -11.71
CA PRO A 244 -1.44 8.44 -12.26
C PRO A 244 -0.01 8.07 -12.67
N ILE A 245 0.89 9.06 -12.78
CA ILE A 245 2.32 8.83 -13.03
C ILE A 245 3.00 8.28 -11.77
N ALA A 246 2.56 8.70 -10.58
CA ALA A 246 3.15 8.27 -9.32
C ALA A 246 2.40 7.08 -8.70
N PHE A 247 1.07 7.03 -8.84
CA PHE A 247 0.23 6.04 -8.19
C PHE A 247 -0.62 5.27 -9.20
N GLY A 248 -0.58 3.95 -9.12
CA GLY A 248 -1.31 3.08 -10.04
C GLY A 248 -2.82 3.08 -9.82
N ASN A 249 -3.27 3.37 -8.59
CA ASN A 249 -4.69 3.46 -8.25
C ASN A 249 -4.96 4.46 -7.12
N LYS A 250 -6.25 4.72 -6.87
CA LYS A 250 -6.71 5.65 -5.84
C LYS A 250 -6.34 5.19 -4.44
N ARG A 251 -6.31 3.87 -4.18
CA ARG A 251 -5.83 3.31 -2.91
C ARG A 251 -4.41 3.75 -2.58
N ALA A 252 -3.48 3.59 -3.51
CA ALA A 252 -2.09 3.97 -3.30
C ALA A 252 -1.90 5.46 -3.05
N GLU A 253 -2.63 6.29 -3.79
CA GLU A 253 -2.63 7.74 -3.59
C GLU A 253 -3.14 8.12 -2.18
N MET A 254 -4.30 7.59 -1.76
CA MET A 254 -4.87 7.91 -0.44
C MET A 254 -4.01 7.37 0.70
N TRP A 255 -3.41 6.18 0.54
CA TRP A 255 -2.45 5.64 1.49
C TRP A 255 -1.20 6.52 1.61
N ASN A 256 -0.73 7.10 0.50
CA ASN A 256 0.36 8.08 0.53
C ASN A 256 -0.01 9.36 1.28
N ASP A 257 -1.22 9.89 1.05
CA ASP A 257 -1.72 11.06 1.78
C ASP A 257 -1.83 10.78 3.28
N MET A 258 -2.34 9.60 3.65
CA MET A 258 -2.37 9.11 5.03
C MET A 258 -0.95 8.96 5.62
N ARG A 259 0.00 8.39 4.88
CA ARG A 259 1.42 8.27 5.30
C ARG A 259 2.03 9.64 5.56
N ASN A 260 1.74 10.64 4.73
CA ASN A 260 2.21 12.01 4.94
C ASN A 260 1.55 12.66 6.16
N TRP A 261 0.25 12.42 6.37
CA TRP A 261 -0.47 12.88 7.56
C TRP A 261 0.13 12.31 8.86
N LEU A 262 0.46 11.02 8.88
CA LEU A 262 1.08 10.33 10.04
C LEU A 262 2.39 10.96 10.52
N LYS A 263 3.10 11.73 9.68
CA LYS A 263 4.31 12.47 10.10
C LYS A 263 4.03 13.51 11.18
N SER A 264 2.80 14.02 11.24
CA SER A 264 2.36 15.04 12.20
C SER A 264 1.14 14.64 13.03
N ALA A 265 0.56 13.47 12.76
CA ALA A 265 -0.66 13.03 13.42
C ALA A 265 -0.42 12.46 14.82
N SER A 266 -1.48 12.51 15.62
CA SER A 266 -1.63 11.76 16.86
C SER A 266 -2.69 10.67 16.67
N ILE A 267 -2.30 9.41 16.86
CA ILE A 267 -3.20 8.25 16.77
C ILE A 267 -3.21 7.49 18.11
N PRO A 268 -4.31 6.81 18.48
CA PRO A 268 -4.36 6.04 19.72
C PRO A 268 -3.36 4.87 19.70
N THR A 269 -2.86 4.49 20.87
CA THR A 269 -2.08 3.26 21.05
C THR A 269 -2.99 2.04 20.89
N ASP A 270 -3.11 1.56 19.66
CA ASP A 270 -3.98 0.44 19.28
C ASP A 270 -3.15 -0.57 18.47
N ARG A 271 -2.98 -1.78 19.02
CA ARG A 271 -2.14 -2.83 18.42
C ARG A 271 -2.67 -3.27 17.04
N GLN A 272 -3.99 -3.32 16.86
CA GLN A 272 -4.60 -3.73 15.60
C GLN A 272 -4.39 -2.65 14.54
N LEU A 273 -4.63 -1.38 14.88
CA LEU A 273 -4.33 -0.26 13.97
C LEU A 273 -2.85 -0.24 13.56
N ARG A 274 -1.93 -0.52 14.51
CA ARG A 274 -0.50 -0.61 14.19
C ARG A 274 -0.22 -1.70 13.17
N ALA A 275 -0.80 -2.88 13.36
CA ALA A 275 -0.66 -4.00 12.43
C ALA A 275 -1.25 -3.66 11.06
N ASP A 276 -2.44 -3.07 11.02
CA ASP A 276 -3.11 -2.67 9.78
C ASP A 276 -2.30 -1.64 8.99
N LEU A 277 -1.72 -0.63 9.66
CA LEU A 277 -0.91 0.41 9.03
C LEU A 277 0.42 -0.10 8.48
N THR A 278 1.05 -1.05 9.18
CA THR A 278 2.38 -1.58 8.84
C THR A 278 2.34 -2.84 7.98
N GLY A 279 1.19 -3.50 7.87
CA GLY A 279 1.03 -4.75 7.13
C GLY A 279 1.28 -4.62 5.62
N PRO A 280 0.60 -3.70 4.91
CA PRO A 280 0.67 -3.63 3.46
C PRO A 280 2.05 -3.29 2.91
N ALA A 281 2.54 -4.11 1.98
CA ALA A 281 3.77 -3.82 1.25
C ALA A 281 3.54 -2.96 0.00
N LYS A 282 4.60 -2.28 -0.46
CA LYS A 282 4.66 -1.70 -1.81
C LYS A 282 4.73 -2.82 -2.83
N LYS A 283 3.90 -2.73 -3.87
CA LYS A 283 3.97 -3.60 -5.03
C LYS A 283 4.65 -2.84 -6.17
N PRO A 284 5.83 -3.28 -6.63
CA PRO A 284 6.45 -2.71 -7.82
C PRO A 284 5.62 -3.09 -9.04
N ASP A 285 5.37 -2.12 -9.91
CA ASP A 285 4.77 -2.33 -11.23
C ASP A 285 5.80 -2.03 -12.33
N SER A 286 5.65 -2.69 -13.48
CA SER A 286 6.54 -2.53 -14.64
C SER A 286 6.52 -1.11 -15.22
N SER A 287 5.44 -0.35 -14.95
CA SER A 287 5.30 1.05 -15.33
C SER A 287 6.02 2.05 -14.40
N GLY A 288 6.60 1.59 -13.29
CA GLY A 288 7.21 2.44 -12.27
C GLY A 288 6.20 3.14 -11.34
N THR A 289 4.91 2.89 -11.52
CA THR A 289 3.87 3.43 -10.63
C THR A 289 3.79 2.65 -9.32
N ILE A 290 3.39 3.33 -8.24
CA ILE A 290 3.28 2.70 -6.92
C ILE A 290 1.90 2.05 -6.78
N PHE A 291 1.91 0.75 -6.49
CA PHE A 291 0.74 0.00 -6.01
C PHE A 291 0.94 -0.46 -4.56
N LEU A 292 -0.17 -0.73 -3.88
CA LEU A 292 -0.14 -1.46 -2.61
C LEU A 292 -0.52 -2.91 -2.85
N GLU A 293 0.10 -3.79 -2.07
CA GLU A 293 -0.29 -5.18 -1.89
C GLU A 293 -1.80 -5.30 -1.63
N GLY A 294 -2.46 -6.20 -2.37
CA GLY A 294 -3.90 -6.42 -2.27
C GLY A 294 -4.29 -7.26 -1.05
N LYS A 295 -5.57 -7.18 -0.62
CA LYS A 295 -6.10 -7.96 0.51
C LYS A 295 -5.85 -9.49 0.35
N LYS A 296 -5.93 -10.03 -0.87
CA LYS A 296 -5.65 -11.45 -1.17
C LYS A 296 -4.18 -11.82 -0.97
N GLU A 297 -3.26 -10.97 -1.42
CA GLU A 297 -1.81 -11.18 -1.30
C GLU A 297 -1.37 -11.11 0.17
N MET A 298 -1.93 -10.15 0.93
CA MET A 298 -1.72 -10.07 2.39
C MET A 298 -2.17 -11.37 3.10
N ARG A 299 -3.36 -11.89 2.75
CA ARG A 299 -3.85 -13.17 3.31
C ARG A 299 -2.96 -14.35 2.97
N ALA A 300 -2.41 -14.39 1.75
CA ALA A 300 -1.46 -15.44 1.35
C ALA A 300 -0.19 -15.42 2.20
N ARG A 301 0.20 -14.24 2.72
CA ARG A 301 1.30 -14.08 3.69
C ARG A 301 0.90 -14.31 5.15
N GLY A 302 -0.33 -14.76 5.41
CA GLY A 302 -0.85 -14.96 6.77
C GLY A 302 -1.19 -13.66 7.51
N LEU A 303 -1.30 -12.52 6.81
CA LEU A 303 -1.72 -11.25 7.39
C LEU A 303 -3.23 -11.05 7.24
N ALA A 304 -3.83 -10.39 8.23
CA ALA A 304 -5.23 -9.98 8.17
C ALA A 304 -5.43 -8.80 7.20
N SER A 305 -6.68 -8.57 6.79
CA SER A 305 -7.05 -7.38 6.03
C SER A 305 -6.84 -6.12 6.89
N PRO A 306 -6.29 -5.03 6.34
CA PRO A 306 -5.97 -3.82 7.10
C PRO A 306 -7.19 -2.91 7.29
N ASP A 307 -8.30 -3.44 7.77
CA ASP A 307 -9.63 -2.79 7.71
C ASP A 307 -9.66 -1.43 8.45
N ALA A 308 -8.97 -1.29 9.60
CA ALA A 308 -8.93 0.00 10.30
C ALA A 308 -8.06 1.04 9.58
N ALA A 309 -7.00 0.60 8.91
CA ALA A 309 -6.16 1.48 8.10
C ALA A 309 -6.86 1.88 6.80
N ASP A 310 -7.60 0.97 6.16
CA ASP A 310 -8.40 1.27 4.97
C ASP A 310 -9.57 2.23 5.31
N ALA A 311 -10.24 2.06 6.47
CA ALA A 311 -11.24 3.02 6.96
C ALA A 311 -10.64 4.42 7.24
N LEU A 312 -9.42 4.50 7.79
CA LEU A 312 -8.69 5.77 7.95
C LEU A 312 -8.30 6.37 6.60
N CYS A 313 -7.86 5.53 5.68
CA CYS A 313 -7.41 5.91 4.34
C CYS A 313 -8.52 6.61 3.55
N VAL A 314 -9.77 6.13 3.59
CA VAL A 314 -10.87 6.77 2.84
C VAL A 314 -11.16 8.20 3.31
N THR A 315 -10.76 8.59 4.52
CA THR A 315 -10.89 9.98 4.99
C THR A 315 -10.00 10.98 4.23
N PHE A 316 -9.08 10.50 3.38
CA PHE A 316 -8.21 11.31 2.51
C PHE A 316 -8.70 11.37 1.06
N ALA A 317 -9.81 10.69 0.72
CA ALA A 317 -10.32 10.62 -0.65
C ALA A 317 -10.65 12.00 -1.26
N PHE A 318 -11.20 12.90 -0.43
CA PHE A 318 -11.69 14.20 -0.85
C PHE A 318 -11.05 15.32 -0.03
N PRO A 319 -10.65 16.45 -0.65
CA PRO A 319 -10.22 17.62 0.08
C PRO A 319 -11.40 18.21 0.86
N VAL A 320 -11.20 18.49 2.14
CA VAL A 320 -12.19 19.16 2.99
C VAL A 320 -11.61 20.50 3.41
N ALA A 321 -12.11 21.58 2.82
CA ALA A 321 -11.70 22.93 3.19
C ALA A 321 -12.20 23.27 4.60
N HIS A 322 -11.39 24.04 5.34
CA HIS A 322 -11.85 24.70 6.56
C HIS A 322 -12.95 25.69 6.17
N ARG A 323 -14.18 25.44 6.60
CA ARG A 323 -15.23 26.45 6.50
C ARG A 323 -15.10 27.34 7.73
N GLU A 324 -14.67 28.58 7.54
CA GLU A 324 -15.01 29.63 8.50
C GLU A 324 -16.53 29.63 8.65
N TYR A 325 -16.99 29.57 9.89
CA TYR A 325 -18.41 29.64 10.20
C TYR A 325 -18.95 31.00 9.75
N THR A 326 -19.62 31.03 8.60
CA THR A 326 -20.40 32.21 8.20
C THR A 326 -21.72 32.14 8.95
N GLU A 327 -21.92 33.03 9.93
CA GLU A 327 -23.22 33.18 10.57
C GLU A 327 -24.29 33.35 9.47
N PRO A 328 -25.35 32.54 9.45
CA PRO A 328 -26.44 32.76 8.52
C PRO A 328 -27.01 34.14 8.81
N ALA A 329 -26.93 35.05 7.83
CA ALA A 329 -27.51 36.38 7.94
C ALA A 329 -28.97 36.22 8.39
N ARG A 330 -29.28 36.71 9.59
CA ARG A 330 -30.66 36.78 10.09
C ARG A 330 -31.47 37.46 8.98
N ARG A 331 -32.35 36.70 8.32
CA ARG A 331 -33.40 37.29 7.49
C ARG A 331 -34.30 38.08 8.45
N ILE A 332 -34.02 39.36 8.58
CA ILE A 332 -34.98 40.31 9.09
C ILE A 332 -36.07 40.34 8.02
N ASN A 333 -37.17 39.62 8.27
CA ASN A 333 -38.40 39.85 7.53
C ASN A 333 -38.87 41.25 7.93
N SER A 334 -38.43 42.28 7.21
CA SER A 334 -39.14 43.55 7.21
C SER A 334 -40.48 43.28 6.55
N GLN A 335 -41.51 43.02 7.35
CA GLN A 335 -42.87 43.24 6.90
C GLN A 335 -42.97 44.72 6.52
N GLY A 336 -42.80 44.99 5.23
CA GLY A 336 -43.13 46.29 4.67
C GLY A 336 -44.61 46.53 4.92
N SER A 337 -44.91 47.50 5.78
CA SER A 337 -46.24 48.07 5.89
C SER A 337 -46.64 48.56 4.50
N SER A 338 -47.62 47.89 3.89
CA SER A 338 -48.25 48.34 2.65
C SER A 338 -49.06 49.59 2.95
N ILE A 339 -48.52 50.75 2.62
CA ILE A 339 -49.27 52.01 2.60
C ILE A 339 -50.18 51.95 1.37
N ASN A 340 -51.49 51.80 1.60
CA ASN A 340 -52.52 51.97 0.57
C ASN A 340 -52.72 53.47 0.32
N THR A 341 -52.21 53.97 -0.81
CA THR A 341 -52.64 55.27 -1.37
C THR A 341 -53.79 55.05 -2.34
N SER A 342 -55.00 55.38 -1.89
CA SER A 342 -56.20 55.54 -2.73
C SER A 342 -56.04 56.75 -3.65
N TRP A 343 -56.34 56.57 -4.94
CA TRP A 343 -56.34 57.65 -5.94
C TRP A 343 -57.76 57.78 -6.53
N MET A 344 -58.57 58.65 -5.93
CA MET A 344 -59.80 59.23 -6.52
C MET A 344 -60.08 60.60 -5.90
N GLY A 345 -60.35 61.59 -6.76
CA GLY A 345 -60.64 63.00 -6.45
C GLY A 345 -59.47 63.90 -6.87
N SER A 346 -59.58 64.79 -7.87
CA SER A 346 -60.73 65.48 -8.46
C SER A 346 -60.50 65.80 -9.92
#